data_AF-A0A2M8NXV2-F1
#
_entry.id   AF-A0A2M8NXV2-F1
#
_cell.length_a   1.000
_cell.length_b   1.000
_cell.length_c   1.000
_cell.angle_alpha   90.00
_cell.angle_beta   90.00
_cell.angle_gamma   90.00
#
_symmetry.space_group_name_H-M   'P 1'
#
loop_
_entity.id
_entity.type
_entity.pdbx_description
1 polymer ?
#
loop_
_entity_poly.entity_id
_entity_poly.type
_entity_poly.pdbx_seq_one_letter_code
_entity_poly.pdbx_strand_id
1 'polypeptide(L)'
;MDNDNNDNWKNQTYLMGGIVGGLFGLLAAYLFNRAAEEEAERNGGKPTKIPTMQLIGLSLSGLNFIRQITEAGKGGKQGKKR
;
A
#
# COMPACT_ATOMS: atom_id res chain seq x y z
N MET A 1 -14.25 40.30 -3.80
CA MET A 1 -14.17 39.31 -2.70
C MET A 1 -13.42 38.14 -3.28
N ASP A 2 -12.11 38.25 -3.31
CA ASP A 2 -11.23 37.33 -4.00
C ASP A 2 -11.08 36.06 -3.17
N ASN A 3 -11.32 34.93 -3.85
CA ASN A 3 -11.29 33.59 -3.31
C ASN A 3 -10.01 33.36 -2.50
N ASP A 4 -10.19 33.07 -1.21
CA ASP A 4 -9.22 32.34 -0.39
C ASP A 4 -8.93 31.00 -1.09
N ASN A 5 -7.93 31.00 -1.97
CA ASN A 5 -7.21 29.80 -2.39
C ASN A 5 -6.39 29.31 -1.19
N ASN A 6 -7.10 28.93 -0.12
CA ASN A 6 -6.50 28.33 1.05
C ASN A 6 -6.04 26.94 0.61
N ASP A 7 -4.73 26.73 0.65
CA ASP A 7 -3.96 25.59 0.14
C ASP A 7 -4.48 24.22 0.64
N ASN A 8 -5.62 23.78 0.11
CA ASN A 8 -6.28 22.52 0.42
C ASN A 8 -5.57 21.29 -0.16
N TRP A 9 -4.44 21.47 -0.85
CA TRP A 9 -3.71 20.39 -1.51
C TRP A 9 -3.28 19.30 -0.53
N LYS A 10 -2.98 19.67 0.73
CA LYS A 10 -2.70 18.71 1.81
C LYS A 10 -3.92 17.85 2.11
N ASN A 11 -5.07 18.49 2.32
CA ASN A 11 -6.31 17.79 2.66
C ASN A 11 -6.79 16.92 1.48
N GLN A 12 -6.65 17.42 0.26
CA GLN A 12 -6.89 16.66 -0.97
C GLN A 12 -5.95 15.45 -1.09
N THR A 13 -4.68 15.60 -0.74
CA THR A 13 -3.71 14.48 -0.76
C THR A 13 -4.06 13.41 0.26
N TYR A 14 -4.45 13.78 1.48
CA TYR A 14 -4.90 12.83 2.50
C TYR A 14 -6.19 12.12 2.07
N LEU A 15 -7.15 12.84 1.50
CA LEU A 15 -8.39 12.26 1.01
C LEU A 15 -8.15 11.28 -0.15
N MET A 16 -7.37 11.70 -1.15
CA MET A 16 -7.02 10.88 -2.30
C MET A 16 -6.22 9.64 -1.87
N GLY A 17 -5.24 9.83 -0.98
CA GLY A 17 -4.44 8.74 -0.41
C GLY A 17 -5.27 7.76 0.40
N GLY A 18 -6.23 8.25 1.19
CA GLY A 18 -7.17 7.41 1.94
C GLY A 18 -8.07 6.58 1.03
N ILE A 19 -8.63 7.18 -0.03
CA ILE A 19 -9.46 6.48 -1.01
C ILE A 19 -8.64 5.40 -1.74
N VAL A 20 -7.47 5.77 -2.27
CA VAL A 20 -6.61 4.84 -3.02
C VAL A 20 -6.13 3.71 -2.11
N GLY A 21 -5.68 4.02 -0.90
CA GLY A 21 -5.25 3.01 0.08
C GLY A 21 -6.40 2.09 0.50
N GLY A 22 -7.60 2.64 0.71
CA GLY A 22 -8.79 1.86 1.03
C GLY A 22 -9.17 0.89 -0.09
N LEU A 23 -9.24 1.38 -1.33
CA LEU A 23 -9.52 0.54 -2.51
C LEU A 23 -8.45 -0.54 -2.70
N PHE A 24 -7.17 -0.18 -2.51
CA PHE A 24 -6.07 -1.13 -2.60
C PHE A 24 -6.17 -2.23 -1.52
N GLY A 25 -6.50 -1.86 -0.28
CA GLY A 25 -6.70 -2.82 0.82
C GLY A 25 -7.87 -3.77 0.57
N LEU A 26 -8.99 -3.26 0.06
CA LEU A 26 -10.15 -4.08 -0.32
C LEU A 26 -9.82 -5.07 -1.43
N LEU A 27 -9.12 -4.62 -2.48
CA LEU A 27 -8.67 -5.50 -3.56
C LEU A 27 -7.69 -6.57 -3.08
N ALA A 28 -6.75 -6.20 -2.21
CA ALA A 28 -5.80 -7.14 -1.62
C ALA A 28 -6.52 -8.23 -0.81
N ALA A 29 -7.50 -7.85 0.03
CA ALA A 29 -8.28 -8.81 0.81
C ALA A 29 -9.11 -9.74 -0.09
N TYR A 30 -9.74 -9.20 -1.15
CA TYR A 30 -10.50 -9.99 -2.11
C TYR A 30 -9.62 -11.02 -2.84
N LEU A 31 -8.46 -10.58 -3.35
CA LEU A 31 -7.52 -11.46 -4.05
C LEU A 31 -6.93 -12.51 -3.10
N PHE A 32 -6.66 -12.16 -1.85
CA PHE A 32 -6.18 -13.09 -0.84
C PHE A 32 -7.19 -14.22 -0.58
N ASN A 33 -8.45 -13.88 -0.36
CA ASN A 33 -9.50 -14.90 -0.14
C ASN A 33 -9.66 -15.80 -1.36
N ARG A 34 -9.69 -15.21 -2.56
CA ARG A 34 -9.76 -15.98 -3.82
C ARG A 34 -8.58 -16.93 -3.98
N ALA A 35 -7.36 -16.48 -3.69
CA ALA A 35 -6.17 -17.33 -3.77
C ALA A 35 -6.19 -18.44 -2.70
N ALA A 36 -6.66 -18.13 -1.50
CA ALA A 36 -6.81 -19.11 -0.43
C ALA A 36 -7.86 -20.19 -0.76
N GLU A 37 -8.96 -19.80 -1.41
CA GLU A 37 -9.98 -20.72 -1.93
C GLU A 37 -9.43 -21.63 -3.02
N GLU A 38 -8.73 -21.07 -4.02
CA GLU A 38 -8.12 -21.84 -5.12
C GLU A 38 -7.08 -22.85 -4.59
N GLU A 39 -6.26 -22.43 -3.62
CA GLU A 39 -5.33 -23.31 -2.92
C GLU A 39 -6.04 -24.40 -2.11
N ALA A 40 -7.14 -24.07 -1.42
CA ALA A 40 -7.92 -25.04 -0.67
C ALA A 40 -8.56 -26.09 -1.60
N GLU A 41 -9.07 -25.68 -2.75
CA GLU A 41 -9.62 -26.59 -3.77
C GLU A 41 -8.55 -27.53 -4.32
N ARG A 42 -7.35 -27.01 -4.61
CA ARG A 42 -6.19 -27.82 -5.06
C ARG A 42 -5.68 -28.80 -4.00
N ASN A 43 -5.76 -28.44 -2.73
CA ASN A 43 -5.25 -29.25 -1.61
C ASN A 43 -6.32 -30.13 -0.94
N GLY A 44 -7.42 -30.43 -1.64
CA GLY A 44 -8.45 -31.36 -1.16
C GLY A 44 -9.32 -30.82 -0.03
N GLY A 45 -9.64 -29.52 -0.07
CA GLY A 45 -10.55 -28.84 0.85
C GLY A 45 -9.90 -28.33 2.14
N LYS A 46 -8.56 -28.32 2.22
CA LYS A 46 -7.84 -27.82 3.40
C LYS A 46 -7.11 -26.52 3.09
N PRO A 47 -7.36 -25.43 3.84
CA PRO A 47 -6.61 -24.20 3.64
C PRO A 47 -5.13 -24.39 4.01
N THR A 48 -4.24 -24.03 3.09
CA THR A 48 -2.80 -24.01 3.32
C THR A 48 -2.46 -23.00 4.42
N LYS A 49 -1.77 -23.44 5.47
CA LYS A 49 -1.31 -22.54 6.54
C LYS A 49 -0.22 -21.63 6.01
N ILE A 50 -0.41 -20.32 6.14
CA ILE A 50 0.63 -19.36 5.78
C ILE A 50 1.74 -19.42 6.85
N PRO A 51 3.00 -19.66 6.46
CA PRO A 51 4.10 -19.66 7.40
C PRO A 51 4.29 -18.26 8.02
N THR A 52 4.40 -18.19 9.35
CA THR A 52 4.56 -16.93 10.10
C THR A 52 5.73 -16.09 9.59
N MET A 53 6.83 -16.74 9.17
CA MET A 53 8.00 -16.06 8.63
C MET A 53 7.69 -15.27 7.35
N GLN A 54 6.78 -15.79 6.51
CA GLN A 54 6.35 -15.12 5.29
C GLN A 54 5.48 -13.90 5.60
N LEU A 55 4.62 -13.97 6.63
CA LEU A 55 3.86 -12.80 7.12
C LEU A 55 4.78 -11.70 7.66
N ILE A 56 5.82 -12.07 8.42
CA ILE A 56 6.81 -11.12 8.91
C ILE A 56 7.56 -10.47 7.74
N GLY A 57 8.04 -11.26 6.77
CA GLY A 57 8.73 -10.74 5.58
C GLY A 57 7.86 -9.83 4.73
N LEU A 58 6.58 -10.17 4.56
CA LEU A 58 5.60 -9.34 3.86
C LEU A 58 5.40 -8.00 4.60
N SER A 59 5.28 -8.04 5.93
CA SER A 59 5.10 -6.83 6.75
C SER A 59 6.30 -5.89 6.65
N LEU A 60 7.53 -6.44 6.72
CA LEU A 60 8.76 -5.68 6.53
C LEU A 60 8.85 -5.07 5.13
N SER A 61 8.41 -5.81 4.10
CA SER A 61 8.34 -5.30 2.73
C SER A 61 7.36 -4.13 2.60
N GLY A 62 6.21 -4.21 3.28
CA GLY A 62 5.25 -3.11 3.38
C GLY A 62 5.85 -1.85 4.03
N LEU A 63 6.62 -2.01 5.11
CA LEU A 63 7.33 -0.89 5.74
C LEU A 63 8.37 -0.28 4.79
N ASN A 64 9.11 -1.10 4.06
CA ASN A 64 10.07 -0.63 3.06
C ASN A 64 9.40 0.14 1.92
N PHE A 65 8.20 -0.27 1.49
CA PHE A 65 7.42 0.45 0.50
C PHE A 65 6.98 1.83 1.00
N ILE A 66 6.48 1.93 2.24
CA ILE A 66 6.14 3.22 2.88
C ILE A 66 7.37 4.12 2.95
N ARG A 67 8.53 3.56 3.30
CA ARG A 67 9.81 4.29 3.31
C ARG A 67 10.15 4.85 1.93
N GLN A 68 10.03 4.05 0.87
CA GLN A 68 10.30 4.48 -0.50
C GLN A 68 9.36 5.61 -0.94
N ILE A 69 8.07 5.56 -0.60
CA ILE A 69 7.12 6.65 -0.87
C ILE A 69 7.54 7.93 -0.15
N THR A 70 7.95 7.81 1.11
CA THR A 70 8.40 8.95 1.92
C THR A 70 9.70 9.56 1.37
N GLU A 71 10.61 8.74 0.86
CA GLU A 71 11.83 9.18 0.20
C GLU A 71 11.53 9.88 -1.14
N ALA A 72 10.59 9.35 -1.94
CA ALA A 72 10.14 9.98 -3.18
C ALA A 72 9.55 11.39 -2.95
N GLY A 73 8.79 11.57 -1.87
CA GLY A 73 8.21 12.87 -1.50
C GLY A 73 9.21 13.93 -1.05
N LYS A 74 10.45 13.57 -0.69
CA LYS A 74 11.48 14.52 -0.22
C LYS A 74 12.11 15.35 -1.34
N GLY A 75 11.73 15.11 -2.60
CA GLY A 75 12.32 15.75 -3.77
C GLY A 75 13.77 15.29 -3.97
N GLY A 76 14.10 14.79 -5.15
CA GLY A 76 15.47 14.38 -5.45
C GLY A 76 16.43 15.52 -5.10
N LYS A 77 17.31 15.30 -4.10
CA LYS A 77 18.53 16.09 -3.98
C LYS A 77 19.33 15.80 -5.23
N GLN A 78 19.04 16.55 -6.30
CA GLN A 78 19.82 16.61 -7.51
C GLN A 78 21.22 16.94 -7.05
N GLY A 79 22.11 15.96 -7.12
CA GLY A 79 23.51 16.17 -6.87
C GLY A 79 23.99 17.24 -7.83
N LYS A 80 24.07 18.48 -7.36
CA LYS A 80 24.79 19.57 -7.99
C LYS A 80 26.27 19.22 -7.89
N LYS A 81 26.71 18.25 -8.71
CA LYS A 81 28.12 18.10 -9.05
C LYS A 81 28.47 19.27 -9.96
N ARG A 82 29.24 20.18 -9.36
CA ARG A 82 29.91 21.30 -10.00
C ARG A 82 30.88 20.80 -11.05
#